data_AF-A0AAJ2W6W5-F1
#
_entry.id   AF-A0AAJ2W6W5-F1
#
_cell.length_a   1.000
_cell.length_b   1.000
_cell.length_c   1.000
_cell.angle_alpha   90.00
_cell.angle_beta   90.00
_cell.angle_gamma   90.00
#
_symmetry.space_group_name_H-M   'P 1'
#
loop_
_entity.id
_entity.type
_entity.pdbx_description
1 polymer ?
#
loop_
_entity_poly.entity_id
_entity_poly.type
_entity_poly.pdbx_seq_one_letter_code
_entity_poly.pdbx_strand_id
1 'polypeptide(L)'
;MRRTLLTTTAGIAFAALALTGCTSGTTEADEATPTPASSETAAATDFPKPTGECIDGIATFVDNDTEYELPDGCETVDIIGSGNTITLGPVTNLILESDGNTVDVESVETINNLSFGNTVTHGGDAPEVATGADDVAVSAR
;
A
#
# COMPACT_ATOMS: atom_id res chain seq x y z
N MET A 1 6.38 -11.16 57.36
CA MET A 1 7.47 -10.19 57.66
C MET A 1 7.59 -9.26 56.47
N ARG A 2 6.96 -8.08 56.53
CA ARG A 2 7.59 -6.74 56.66
C ARG A 2 8.62 -6.37 55.57
N ARG A 3 8.16 -5.43 54.72
CA ARG A 3 8.84 -4.25 54.14
C ARG A 3 9.88 -4.58 53.04
N THR A 4 9.95 -3.83 51.94
CA THR A 4 10.31 -2.39 51.97
C THR A 4 9.91 -1.68 50.66
N LEU A 5 9.24 -0.54 50.82
CA LEU A 5 9.05 0.53 49.83
C LEU A 5 10.39 1.16 49.45
N LEU A 6 10.58 1.56 48.20
CA LEU A 6 11.44 2.69 47.83
C LEU A 6 10.98 3.33 46.51
N THR A 7 10.32 4.47 46.69
CA THR A 7 10.16 5.61 45.77
C THR A 7 11.52 6.15 45.31
N THR A 8 11.65 6.49 44.02
CA THR A 8 12.64 7.47 43.56
C THR A 8 12.13 8.29 42.37
N THR A 9 12.58 9.53 42.35
CA THR A 9 11.94 10.75 41.83
C THR A 9 12.66 11.27 40.59
N ALA A 10 12.03 12.25 39.92
CA ALA A 10 12.59 13.21 38.96
C ALA A 10 12.71 12.70 37.51
N GLY A 11 12.13 13.34 36.49
CA GLY A 11 11.87 14.76 36.31
C GLY A 11 12.91 15.31 35.33
N ILE A 12 12.63 15.23 34.02
CA ILE A 12 13.43 15.85 32.97
C ILE A 12 12.49 16.65 32.09
N ALA A 13 12.54 17.97 32.26
CA ALA A 13 11.97 18.97 31.36
C ALA A 13 13.13 19.65 30.63
N PHE A 14 13.22 19.51 29.31
CA PHE A 14 14.07 20.25 28.37
C PHE A 14 13.58 19.86 26.95
N ALA A 15 13.45 20.70 25.93
CA ALA A 15 13.61 22.12 25.74
C ALA A 15 12.79 22.48 24.49
N ALA A 16 12.05 23.59 24.49
CA ALA A 16 11.39 24.11 23.30
C ALA A 16 12.45 24.72 22.37
N LEU A 17 12.67 24.12 21.20
CA LEU A 17 13.47 24.70 20.14
C LEU A 17 12.67 25.85 19.52
N ALA A 18 13.11 27.08 19.76
CA ALA A 18 12.61 28.25 19.06
C ALA A 18 13.12 28.24 17.62
N LEU A 19 12.21 28.06 16.66
CA LEU A 19 12.45 28.24 15.23
C LEU A 19 12.62 29.75 14.95
N THR A 20 13.85 30.23 15.04
CA THR A 20 14.24 31.54 14.51
C THR A 20 15.12 31.27 13.29
N GLY A 21 14.59 31.53 12.09
CA GLY A 21 15.38 31.38 10.89
C GLY A 21 14.57 31.36 9.61
N CYS A 22 14.23 32.54 9.10
CA CYS A 22 14.39 32.93 7.68
C CYS A 22 13.90 34.37 7.53
N THR A 23 14.72 35.34 7.93
CA THR A 23 14.66 36.68 7.34
C THR A 23 15.66 36.67 6.19
N SER A 24 15.16 36.45 4.98
CA SER A 24 15.95 36.58 3.76
C SER A 24 15.63 37.93 3.12
N GLY A 25 16.61 38.82 3.21
CA GLY A 25 16.99 39.80 2.19
C GLY A 25 15.90 40.64 1.52
N THR A 26 15.83 41.92 1.89
CA THR A 26 15.43 42.97 0.96
C THR A 26 16.45 43.05 -0.19
N THR A 27 15.97 42.83 -1.41
CA THR A 27 16.58 43.38 -2.63
C THR A 27 15.42 43.82 -3.52
N GLU A 28 15.22 45.13 -3.60
CA GLU A 28 14.40 45.75 -4.65
C GLU A 28 15.09 45.48 -6.00
N ALA A 29 14.40 44.74 -6.86
CA ALA A 29 14.65 44.67 -8.28
C ALA A 29 13.28 44.65 -8.97
N ASP A 30 13.11 45.53 -9.96
CA ASP A 30 11.89 45.80 -10.71
C ASP A 30 11.03 44.55 -10.97
N GLU A 31 9.77 44.62 -10.51
CA GLU A 31 8.79 43.56 -10.63
C GLU A 31 8.28 43.49 -12.09
N ALA A 32 8.92 42.68 -12.92
CA ALA A 32 8.21 42.08 -14.05
C ALA A 32 7.34 40.95 -13.49
N THR A 33 6.06 41.24 -13.24
CA THR A 33 5.10 40.21 -12.85
C THR A 33 5.11 39.11 -13.93
N PRO A 34 5.54 37.88 -13.62
CA PRO A 34 5.53 36.81 -14.60
C PRO A 34 4.07 36.52 -14.98
N THR A 35 3.73 36.73 -16.26
CA THR A 35 2.46 36.25 -16.77
C THR A 35 2.52 34.72 -16.72
N PRO A 36 1.60 34.04 -16.01
CA PRO A 36 1.56 32.59 -16.05
C PRO A 36 1.37 32.16 -17.49
N ALA A 37 2.32 31.39 -18.03
CA ALA A 37 2.09 30.70 -19.28
C ALA A 37 0.89 29.78 -19.07
N SER A 38 -0.11 29.87 -19.95
CA SER A 38 -1.20 28.90 -19.98
C SER A 38 -0.60 27.53 -20.20
N SER A 39 -0.52 26.73 -19.13
CA SER A 39 -0.34 25.29 -19.27
C SER A 39 -1.61 24.76 -19.91
N GLU A 40 -1.51 24.33 -21.16
CA GLU A 40 -2.53 23.46 -21.74
C GLU A 40 -2.48 22.15 -20.95
N THR A 41 -3.45 21.97 -20.05
CA THR A 41 -3.73 20.67 -19.46
C THR A 41 -4.15 19.76 -20.60
N ALA A 42 -3.28 18.85 -21.03
CA ALA A 42 -3.69 17.75 -21.87
C ALA A 42 -4.86 17.05 -21.18
N ALA A 43 -6.01 16.99 -21.86
CA ALA A 43 -7.14 16.23 -21.36
C ALA A 43 -6.68 14.80 -21.13
N ALA A 44 -6.81 14.31 -19.90
CA ALA A 44 -6.63 12.90 -19.60
C ALA A 44 -7.56 12.14 -20.55
N THR A 45 -6.99 11.35 -21.46
CA THR A 45 -7.77 10.35 -22.19
C THR A 45 -8.44 9.46 -21.14
N ASP A 46 -9.73 9.17 -21.30
CA ASP A 46 -10.47 8.22 -20.46
C ASP A 46 -9.77 6.85 -20.55
N PHE A 47 -8.76 6.64 -19.71
CA PHE A 47 -8.22 5.32 -19.47
C PHE A 47 -9.27 4.58 -18.65
N PRO A 48 -9.74 3.40 -19.10
CA PRO A 48 -10.62 2.60 -18.28
C PRO A 48 -9.92 2.36 -16.94
N LYS A 49 -10.64 2.62 -15.86
CA LYS A 49 -10.15 2.30 -14.52
C LYS A 49 -9.82 0.81 -14.48
N PRO A 50 -8.66 0.38 -13.98
CA PRO A 50 -8.38 -1.04 -13.81
C PRO A 50 -9.46 -1.67 -12.92
N THR A 51 -10.24 -2.59 -13.49
CA THR A 51 -11.46 -3.16 -12.90
C THR A 51 -11.27 -4.59 -12.37
N GLY A 52 -10.04 -5.10 -12.33
CA GLY A 52 -9.79 -6.50 -12.00
C GLY A 52 -9.97 -7.49 -13.15
N GLU A 53 -10.19 -7.01 -14.38
CA GLU A 53 -10.18 -7.85 -15.58
C GLU A 53 -8.75 -8.31 -15.90
N CYS A 54 -8.61 -9.58 -16.31
CA CYS A 54 -7.33 -10.09 -16.81
C CYS A 54 -7.15 -9.69 -18.28
N ILE A 55 -6.30 -8.69 -18.53
CA ILE A 55 -5.97 -8.18 -19.86
C ILE A 55 -4.50 -8.48 -20.11
N ASP A 56 -4.22 -9.22 -21.18
CA ASP A 56 -2.85 -9.62 -21.55
C ASP A 56 -2.07 -10.29 -20.41
N GLY A 57 -2.77 -11.10 -19.60
CA GLY A 57 -2.19 -11.85 -18.48
C GLY A 57 -2.03 -11.03 -17.19
N ILE A 58 -2.53 -9.80 -17.13
CA ILE A 58 -2.42 -8.94 -15.95
C ILE A 58 -3.82 -8.46 -15.52
N ALA A 59 -4.11 -8.62 -14.24
CA ALA A 59 -5.26 -7.98 -13.59
C ALA A 59 -4.78 -7.05 -12.49
N THR A 60 -5.35 -5.85 -12.41
CA THR A 60 -5.03 -4.86 -11.38
C THR A 60 -6.29 -4.43 -10.63
N PHE A 61 -6.21 -4.41 -9.30
CA PHE A 61 -7.28 -4.00 -8.40
C PHE A 61 -6.85 -2.74 -7.65
N VAL A 62 -7.54 -1.61 -7.90
CA VAL A 62 -7.15 -0.29 -7.34
C VAL A 62 -8.15 0.31 -6.36
N ASP A 63 -9.38 -0.22 -6.28
CA ASP A 63 -10.33 0.28 -5.29
C ASP A 63 -10.05 -0.26 -3.90
N ASN A 64 -10.53 0.47 -2.89
CA ASN A 64 -10.45 0.07 -1.50
C ASN A 64 -11.81 -0.46 -1.04
N ASP A 65 -11.79 -1.29 0.00
CA ASP A 65 -13.00 -1.79 0.69
C ASP A 65 -14.04 -2.39 -0.27
N THR A 66 -13.56 -3.04 -1.34
CA THR A 66 -14.36 -3.56 -2.45
C THR A 66 -14.26 -5.07 -2.53
N GLU A 67 -15.33 -5.72 -3.00
CA GLU A 67 -15.36 -7.14 -3.30
C GLU A 67 -15.08 -7.38 -4.79
N TYR A 68 -14.22 -8.34 -5.09
CA TYR A 68 -13.82 -8.68 -6.45
C TYR A 68 -13.85 -10.19 -6.69
N GLU A 69 -14.21 -10.58 -7.91
CA GLU A 69 -14.14 -11.95 -8.39
C GLU A 69 -13.43 -12.00 -9.74
N LEU A 70 -12.44 -12.88 -9.86
CA LEU A 70 -11.75 -13.21 -11.11
C LEU A 70 -11.66 -14.74 -11.24
N PRO A 71 -12.78 -15.44 -11.50
CA PRO A 71 -12.87 -16.90 -11.39
C PRO A 71 -12.02 -17.64 -12.43
N ASP A 72 -11.77 -17.04 -13.59
CA ASP A 72 -10.93 -17.64 -14.63
C ASP A 72 -9.42 -17.51 -14.32
N GLY A 73 -9.07 -16.76 -13.27
CA GLY A 73 -7.68 -16.52 -12.88
C GLY A 73 -6.97 -15.52 -13.80
N CYS A 74 -5.68 -15.34 -13.55
CA CYS A 74 -4.80 -14.50 -14.37
C CYS A 74 -3.34 -14.85 -14.09
N GLU A 75 -2.44 -14.66 -15.06
CA GLU A 75 -1.02 -14.94 -14.84
C GLU A 75 -0.46 -14.07 -13.70
N THR A 76 -0.74 -12.76 -13.74
CA THR A 76 -0.36 -11.81 -12.68
C THR A 76 -1.58 -11.07 -12.16
N VAL A 77 -1.70 -11.03 -10.83
CA VAL A 77 -2.69 -10.23 -10.12
C VAL A 77 -1.96 -9.23 -9.24
N ASP A 78 -2.24 -7.94 -9.45
CA ASP A 78 -1.68 -6.83 -8.70
C ASP A 78 -2.77 -6.11 -7.90
N ILE A 79 -2.61 -6.09 -6.57
CA ILE A 79 -3.57 -5.51 -5.64
C ILE A 79 -2.96 -4.27 -5.02
N ILE A 80 -3.37 -3.13 -5.56
CA ILE A 80 -2.97 -1.79 -5.15
C ILE A 80 -3.96 -1.21 -4.14
N GLY A 81 -5.23 -1.63 -4.18
CA GLY A 81 -6.25 -1.23 -3.22
C GLY A 81 -6.10 -1.91 -1.85
N SER A 82 -6.59 -1.26 -0.79
CA SER A 82 -6.57 -1.77 0.59
C SER A 82 -7.95 -2.28 1.05
N GLY A 83 -7.97 -3.22 2.00
CA GLY A 83 -9.21 -3.65 2.65
C GLY A 83 -10.17 -4.46 1.76
N ASN A 84 -9.70 -4.96 0.61
CA ASN A 84 -10.54 -5.69 -0.32
C ASN A 84 -10.76 -7.15 0.11
N THR A 85 -11.87 -7.73 -0.35
CA THR A 85 -12.10 -9.17 -0.32
C THR A 85 -12.13 -9.69 -1.74
N ILE A 86 -11.23 -10.60 -2.09
CA ILE A 86 -10.94 -10.96 -3.49
C ILE A 86 -10.97 -12.47 -3.64
N THR A 87 -11.81 -12.97 -4.55
CA THR A 87 -11.82 -14.38 -4.95
C THR A 87 -11.19 -14.54 -6.32
N LEU A 88 -10.19 -15.42 -6.43
CA LEU A 88 -9.38 -15.61 -7.63
C LEU A 88 -9.40 -17.08 -8.07
N GLY A 89 -9.44 -17.31 -9.38
CA GLY A 89 -9.04 -18.58 -9.98
C GLY A 89 -7.53 -18.84 -9.86
N PRO A 90 -6.93 -19.66 -10.74
CA PRO A 90 -5.48 -19.89 -10.72
C PRO A 90 -4.66 -18.63 -11.02
N VAL A 91 -3.60 -18.40 -10.25
CA VAL A 91 -2.69 -17.25 -10.40
C VAL A 91 -1.24 -17.69 -10.36
N THR A 92 -0.38 -17.17 -11.23
CA THR A 92 1.07 -17.44 -11.12
C THR A 92 1.70 -16.49 -10.12
N ASN A 93 1.48 -15.19 -10.27
CA ASN A 93 2.06 -14.15 -9.41
C ASN A 93 0.97 -13.30 -8.75
N LEU A 94 0.89 -13.38 -7.42
CA LEU A 94 0.07 -12.49 -6.62
C LEU A 94 0.95 -11.39 -6.01
N ILE A 95 0.64 -10.13 -6.31
CA ILE A 95 1.35 -8.96 -5.78
C ILE A 95 0.37 -8.19 -4.87
N LEU A 96 0.78 -7.97 -3.62
CA LEU A 96 0.02 -7.24 -2.62
C LEU A 96 0.79 -5.97 -2.26
N GLU A 97 0.42 -4.84 -2.88
CA GLU A 97 1.07 -3.55 -2.63
C GLU A 97 0.44 -2.79 -1.46
N SER A 98 -0.78 -3.17 -1.06
CA SER A 98 -1.58 -2.51 -0.03
C SER A 98 -1.98 -3.41 1.13
N ASP A 99 -2.43 -2.78 2.21
CA ASP A 99 -2.73 -3.42 3.49
C ASP A 99 -4.13 -4.05 3.57
N GLY A 100 -4.26 -5.03 4.46
CA GLY A 100 -5.57 -5.48 4.97
C GLY A 100 -6.46 -6.21 3.97
N ASN A 101 -5.91 -6.71 2.86
CA ASN A 101 -6.66 -7.46 1.87
C ASN A 101 -6.86 -8.92 2.32
N THR A 102 -8.04 -9.46 2.04
CA THR A 102 -8.36 -10.88 2.20
C THR A 102 -8.50 -11.52 0.82
N VAL A 103 -7.60 -12.42 0.48
CA VAL A 103 -7.55 -13.09 -0.82
C VAL A 103 -7.84 -14.58 -0.66
N ASP A 104 -8.76 -15.06 -1.47
CA ASP A 104 -9.18 -16.46 -1.54
C ASP A 104 -8.91 -16.97 -2.96
N VAL A 105 -7.82 -17.71 -3.15
CA VAL A 105 -7.29 -18.08 -4.47
C VAL A 105 -7.34 -19.59 -4.69
N GLU A 106 -7.76 -20.04 -5.87
CA GLU A 106 -7.83 -21.47 -6.21
C GLU A 106 -6.45 -22.13 -6.12
N SER A 107 -5.43 -21.50 -6.70
CA SER A 107 -4.03 -21.87 -6.57
C SER A 107 -3.15 -20.66 -6.88
N VAL A 108 -2.02 -20.54 -6.19
CA VAL A 108 -1.03 -19.49 -6.46
C VAL A 108 0.37 -20.04 -6.39
N GLU A 109 1.23 -19.68 -7.34
CA GLU A 109 2.62 -20.14 -7.33
C GLU A 109 3.50 -19.25 -6.44
N THR A 110 3.43 -17.93 -6.62
CA THR A 110 4.23 -16.96 -5.87
C THR A 110 3.39 -15.85 -5.27
N ILE A 111 3.68 -15.49 -4.02
CA ILE A 111 3.12 -14.33 -3.31
C ILE A 111 4.24 -13.32 -3.05
N ASN A 112 4.08 -12.13 -3.60
CA ASN A 112 4.90 -10.95 -3.35
C ASN A 112 4.10 -9.98 -2.48
N ASN A 113 4.26 -10.09 -1.15
CA ASN A 113 3.62 -9.15 -0.24
C ASN A 113 4.57 -8.01 0.12
N LEU A 114 4.15 -6.79 -0.18
CA LEU A 114 4.90 -5.54 0.03
C LEU A 114 4.25 -4.67 1.13
N SER A 115 3.26 -5.21 1.83
CA SER A 115 2.40 -4.52 2.79
C SER A 115 2.07 -5.40 4.01
N PHE A 116 1.19 -4.94 4.90
CA PHE A 116 0.87 -5.60 6.17
C PHE A 116 -0.58 -6.04 6.28
N GLY A 117 -0.83 -7.04 7.13
CA GLY A 117 -2.20 -7.43 7.51
C GLY A 117 -2.98 -8.11 6.39
N ASN A 118 -2.30 -8.52 5.32
CA ASN A 118 -2.89 -9.29 4.24
C ASN A 118 -3.08 -10.74 4.67
N THR A 119 -4.19 -11.34 4.26
CA THR A 119 -4.48 -12.76 4.45
C THR A 119 -4.70 -13.42 3.11
N VAL A 120 -4.01 -14.51 2.83
CA VAL A 120 -4.17 -15.31 1.62
C VAL A 120 -4.53 -16.74 1.99
N THR A 121 -5.72 -17.15 1.57
CA THR A 121 -6.15 -18.56 1.61
C THR A 121 -5.96 -19.15 0.23
N HIS A 122 -5.18 -20.22 0.13
CA HIS A 122 -4.87 -20.85 -1.16
C HIS A 122 -5.34 -22.31 -1.20
N GLY A 123 -5.81 -22.75 -2.36
CA GLY A 123 -5.82 -24.17 -2.69
C GLY A 123 -4.49 -24.61 -3.31
N GLY A 124 -4.46 -25.82 -3.86
CA GLY A 124 -3.28 -26.36 -4.53
C GLY A 124 -2.08 -26.58 -3.60
N ASP A 125 -0.89 -26.59 -4.21
CA ASP A 125 0.38 -26.68 -3.49
C ASP A 125 0.66 -25.38 -2.70
N ALA A 126 1.53 -25.46 -1.69
CA ALA A 126 1.92 -24.28 -0.92
C ALA A 126 2.71 -23.29 -1.80
N PRO A 127 2.34 -22.00 -1.82
CA PRO A 127 3.04 -21.00 -2.63
C PRO A 127 4.43 -20.70 -2.10
N GLU A 128 5.31 -20.25 -3.00
CA GLU A 128 6.49 -19.52 -2.61
C GLU A 128 6.09 -18.13 -2.11
N VAL A 129 6.54 -17.77 -0.91
CA VAL A 129 6.39 -16.40 -0.39
C VAL A 129 7.75 -15.73 -0.49
N ALA A 130 7.83 -14.63 -1.25
CA ALA A 130 9.08 -13.92 -1.47
C ALA A 130 9.71 -13.50 -0.13
N THR A 131 11.03 -13.65 -0.01
CA THR A 131 11.76 -13.32 1.24
C THR A 131 11.59 -11.85 1.63
N GLY A 132 11.23 -11.58 2.89
CA GLY A 132 10.98 -10.22 3.39
C GLY A 132 9.50 -9.82 3.36
N ALA A 133 8.63 -10.71 2.89
CA ALA A 133 7.18 -10.54 2.86
C ALA A 133 6.49 -11.07 4.14
N ASP A 134 7.18 -11.07 5.28
CA ASP A 134 6.86 -11.83 6.50
C ASP A 134 5.53 -11.44 7.19
N ASP A 135 4.85 -10.39 6.69
CA ASP A 135 3.63 -9.82 7.25
C ASP A 135 2.35 -10.21 6.49
N VAL A 136 2.39 -11.30 5.69
CA VAL A 136 1.21 -11.96 5.11
C VAL A 136 0.86 -13.25 5.85
N ALA A 137 -0.40 -13.39 6.25
CA ALA A 137 -0.92 -14.64 6.79
C ALA A 137 -1.33 -15.57 5.64
N VAL A 138 -0.59 -16.66 5.43
CA VAL A 138 -0.87 -17.64 4.37
C VAL A 138 -1.36 -18.95 4.96
N SER A 139 -2.49 -19.46 4.46
CA SER A 139 -3.07 -20.73 4.89
C SER A 139 -3.67 -21.53 3.75
N ALA A 140 -3.57 -22.86 3.83
CA ALA A 140 -4.26 -23.76 2.93
C ALA A 140 -5.77 -23.82 3.25
N ARG A 141 -6.59 -24.02 2.21
CA ARG A 141 -8.05 -24.19 2.32
C ARG A 141 -8.47 -25.59 2.79
#